data_AF-A0A6F8U705-F1
#
_entry.id   AF-A0A6F8U705-F1
#
_cell.length_a   1.000
_cell.length_b   1.000
_cell.length_c   1.000
_cell.angle_alpha   90.00
_cell.angle_beta   90.00
_cell.angle_gamma   90.00
#
_symmetry.space_group_name_H-M   'P 1'
#
loop_
_entity.id
_entity.type
_entity.pdbx_description
1 polymer ?
#
loop_
_entity_poly.entity_id
_entity_poly.type
_entity_poly.pdbx_seq_one_letter_code
_entity_poly.pdbx_strand_id
1 'polypeptide(L)'
;MQLRPQEQGAALVVVMALLASALIIGVICVQSAFVDERLASNYRASTLSQMRAEIAASQAVASFSELTWGESVLSINSDQTLHWDDVVAHPSTTLLGDDCEHNSCLFTPIERDGQPWVVALGAVISDADSETLLAQSLPVFIKVEGGEDQTQATVVWH
;
A
#
# COMPACT_ATOMS: atom_id res chain seq x y z
N MET A 1 -25.03 58.27 24.86
CA MET A 1 -25.56 57.11 25.62
C MET A 1 -24.37 56.47 26.31
N GLN A 2 -24.19 56.77 27.60
CA GLN A 2 -22.99 56.43 28.37
C GLN A 2 -23.27 55.10 29.10
N LEU A 3 -22.66 54.01 28.61
CA LEU A 3 -22.74 52.70 29.25
C LEU A 3 -22.08 52.75 30.63
N ARG A 4 -22.75 52.23 31.66
CA ARG A 4 -22.26 52.25 33.04
C ARG A 4 -21.05 51.29 33.16
N PRO A 5 -20.04 51.59 34.00
CA PRO A 5 -18.79 50.80 34.07
C PRO A 5 -18.99 49.31 34.43
N GLN A 6 -20.12 48.93 35.05
CA GLN A 6 -20.49 47.52 35.28
C GLN A 6 -20.85 46.75 33.99
N GLU A 7 -21.39 47.42 32.96
CA GLU A 7 -21.84 46.76 31.73
C GLU A 7 -20.68 46.47 30.77
N GLN A 8 -19.59 47.24 30.87
CA GLN A 8 -18.37 47.03 30.08
C GLN A 8 -17.62 45.74 30.49
N GLY A 9 -17.66 45.35 31.77
CA GLY A 9 -17.06 44.10 32.25
C GLY A 9 -17.80 42.86 31.75
N ALA A 10 -19.14 42.89 31.73
CA ALA A 10 -19.96 41.79 31.25
C ALA A 10 -19.82 41.57 29.73
N ALA A 11 -19.77 42.66 28.95
CA ALA A 11 -19.57 42.58 27.49
C ALA A 11 -18.23 41.94 27.11
N LEU A 12 -17.15 42.25 27.84
CA LEU A 12 -15.84 41.66 27.61
C LEU A 12 -15.82 40.14 27.86
N VAL A 13 -16.49 39.68 28.92
CA VAL A 13 -16.60 38.24 29.23
C VAL A 13 -17.37 37.51 28.13
N VAL A 14 -18.46 38.09 27.63
CA VAL A 14 -19.23 37.50 26.52
C VAL A 14 -18.39 37.42 25.24
N VAL A 15 -17.66 38.48 24.89
CA VAL A 15 -16.78 38.48 23.71
C VAL A 15 -15.65 37.46 23.87
N MET A 16 -15.03 37.37 25.05
CA MET A 16 -14.00 36.36 25.32
C MET A 16 -14.55 34.95 25.24
N ALA A 17 -15.77 34.70 25.73
CA ALA A 17 -16.43 33.40 25.61
C ALA A 17 -16.72 33.04 24.15
N LEU A 18 -17.16 33.99 23.33
CA LEU A 18 -17.40 33.80 21.90
C LEU A 18 -16.11 33.61 21.10
N LEU A 19 -15.06 34.35 21.43
CA LEU A 19 -13.74 34.17 20.81
C LEU A 19 -13.12 32.82 21.21
N ALA A 20 -13.26 32.42 22.47
CA ALA A 20 -12.77 31.13 22.94
C ALA A 20 -13.52 29.98 22.26
N SER A 21 -14.85 30.06 22.12
CA SER A 21 -15.62 29.04 21.40
C SER A 21 -15.27 29.00 19.91
N ALA A 22 -15.14 30.16 19.25
CA ALA A 22 -14.71 30.23 17.85
C ALA A 22 -13.31 29.66 17.64
N LEU A 23 -12.37 29.94 18.56
CA LEU A 23 -11.01 29.39 18.51
C LEU A 23 -11.02 27.87 18.65
N ILE A 24 -11.76 27.33 19.63
CA ILE A 24 -11.88 25.88 19.85
C ILE A 24 -12.44 25.21 18.59
N ILE A 25 -13.50 25.77 18.00
CA ILE A 25 -14.07 25.26 16.75
C ILE A 25 -13.02 25.29 15.63
N GLY A 26 -12.29 26.41 15.47
CA GLY A 26 -11.22 26.52 14.47
C GLY A 26 -10.12 25.47 14.65
N VAL A 27 -9.70 25.21 15.88
CA VAL A 27 -8.69 24.18 16.19
C VAL A 27 -9.20 22.78 15.85
N ILE A 28 -10.47 22.48 16.14
CA ILE A 28 -11.09 21.18 15.80
C ILE A 28 -11.17 21.00 14.28
N CYS A 29 -11.53 22.04 13.53
CA CYS A 29 -11.56 22.00 12.06
C CYS A 29 -10.17 21.73 11.46
N VAL A 30 -9.11 22.34 12.00
CA VAL A 30 -7.74 22.10 11.52
C VAL A 30 -7.29 20.67 11.87
N GLN A 31 -7.57 20.20 13.08
CA GLN A 31 -7.20 18.83 13.48
C GLN A 31 -7.91 17.77 12.64
N SER A 32 -9.21 17.96 12.34
CA SER A 32 -9.94 17.06 11.45
C SER A 32 -9.38 17.05 10.04
N ALA A 33 -9.03 18.21 9.48
CA ALA A 33 -8.39 18.28 8.16
C ALA A 33 -7.07 17.49 8.09
N PHE A 34 -6.23 17.56 9.13
CA PHE A 34 -5.00 16.76 9.18
C PHE A 34 -5.25 15.25 9.29
N VAL A 35 -6.32 14.84 9.97
CA VAL A 35 -6.71 13.43 10.02
C VAL A 35 -7.15 12.95 8.64
N ASP A 36 -7.99 13.73 7.96
CA ASP A 36 -8.49 13.41 6.63
C ASP A 36 -7.35 13.32 5.60
N GLU A 37 -6.37 14.22 5.67
CA GLU A 37 -5.18 14.18 4.81
C GLU A 37 -4.37 12.90 5.02
N ARG A 38 -4.13 12.50 6.28
CA ARG A 38 -3.42 11.26 6.59
C ARG A 38 -4.18 10.02 6.12
N LEU A 39 -5.50 10.01 6.26
CA LEU A 39 -6.34 8.92 5.77
C LEU A 39 -6.31 8.83 4.23
N ALA A 40 -6.42 9.97 3.54
CA ALA A 40 -6.31 10.03 2.08
C ALA A 40 -4.92 9.56 1.60
N SER A 41 -3.86 9.96 2.30
CA SER A 41 -2.49 9.53 2.02
C SER A 41 -2.32 8.02 2.21
N ASN A 42 -2.81 7.45 3.32
CA ASN A 42 -2.74 6.01 3.57
C ASN A 42 -3.54 5.21 2.54
N TYR A 43 -4.75 5.67 2.21
CA TYR A 43 -5.59 5.03 1.19
C TYR A 43 -4.91 5.05 -0.18
N ARG A 44 -4.30 6.18 -0.55
CA ARG A 44 -3.51 6.30 -1.78
C ARG A 44 -2.34 5.31 -1.79
N ALA A 45 -1.57 5.21 -0.69
CA ALA A 45 -0.44 4.30 -0.60
C ALA A 45 -0.87 2.83 -0.74
N SER A 46 -1.97 2.43 -0.09
CA SER A 46 -2.53 1.08 -0.21
C SER A 46 -3.05 0.77 -1.62
N THR A 47 -3.68 1.74 -2.28
CA THR A 47 -4.17 1.56 -3.66
C THR A 47 -3.01 1.44 -4.65
N LEU A 48 -1.95 2.24 -4.46
CA LEU A 48 -0.76 2.19 -5.29
C LEU A 48 0.00 0.88 -5.09
N SER A 49 0.18 0.41 -3.85
CA SER A 49 0.82 -0.89 -3.62
C SER A 49 0.02 -2.02 -4.29
N GLN A 50 -1.30 -2.03 -4.16
CA GLN A 50 -2.14 -3.04 -4.82
C GLN A 50 -2.02 -2.99 -6.35
N MET A 51 -2.14 -1.81 -6.95
CA MET A 51 -1.98 -1.63 -8.41
C MET A 51 -0.62 -2.14 -8.91
N ARG A 52 0.45 -1.92 -8.13
CA ARG A 52 1.79 -2.40 -8.45
C ARG A 52 1.87 -3.93 -8.45
N ALA A 53 1.15 -4.58 -7.53
CA ALA A 53 1.02 -6.03 -7.52
C ALA A 53 0.28 -6.56 -8.76
N GLU A 54 -0.76 -5.85 -9.24
CA GLU A 54 -1.45 -6.17 -10.51
C GLU A 54 -0.51 -6.08 -11.71
N ILE A 55 0.32 -5.04 -11.76
CA ILE A 55 1.29 -4.84 -12.84
C ILE A 55 2.29 -6.00 -12.83
N ALA A 56 2.87 -6.31 -11.66
CA ALA A 56 3.75 -7.47 -11.50
C ALA A 56 3.05 -8.77 -11.90
N ALA A 57 1.78 -8.96 -11.53
CA ALA A 57 1.01 -10.14 -11.87
C ALA A 57 0.80 -10.28 -13.38
N SER A 58 0.50 -9.17 -14.06
CA SER A 58 0.32 -9.17 -15.52
C SER A 58 1.61 -9.53 -16.25
N GLN A 59 2.75 -9.00 -15.79
CA GLN A 59 4.06 -9.34 -16.35
C GLN A 59 4.45 -10.78 -16.04
N ALA A 60 4.18 -11.26 -14.83
CA ALA A 60 4.42 -12.65 -14.45
C ALA A 60 3.68 -13.66 -15.34
N VAL A 61 2.44 -13.36 -15.74
CA VAL A 61 1.69 -14.20 -16.69
C VAL A 61 2.34 -14.16 -18.07
N ALA A 62 2.78 -12.98 -18.53
CA ALA A 62 3.43 -12.83 -19.83
C ALA A 62 4.79 -13.53 -19.91
N SER A 63 5.57 -13.51 -18.82
CA SER A 63 6.90 -14.12 -18.74
C SER A 63 6.90 -15.52 -18.13
N PHE A 64 5.72 -16.15 -17.94
CA PHE A 64 5.61 -17.41 -17.18
C PHE A 64 6.48 -18.54 -17.74
N SER A 65 6.60 -18.65 -19.06
CA SER A 65 7.40 -19.67 -19.74
C SER A 65 8.92 -19.49 -19.55
N GLU A 66 9.36 -18.30 -19.15
CA GLU A 66 10.78 -17.97 -18.94
C GLU A 66 11.20 -18.17 -17.47
N LEU A 67 10.24 -18.44 -16.58
CA LEU A 67 10.51 -18.63 -15.15
C LEU A 67 11.26 -19.95 -14.92
N THR A 68 12.32 -19.87 -14.12
CA THR A 68 13.07 -21.04 -13.67
C THR A 68 12.43 -21.65 -12.43
N TRP A 69 11.97 -22.89 -12.55
CA TRP A 69 11.40 -23.69 -11.46
C TRP A 69 12.45 -24.70 -10.97
N GLY A 70 12.67 -24.83 -9.65
CA GLY A 70 13.70 -25.74 -9.11
C GLY A 70 14.06 -25.52 -7.63
N GLU A 71 15.23 -26.00 -7.20
CA GLU A 71 15.69 -25.96 -5.78
C GLU A 71 15.78 -24.57 -5.15
N SER A 72 15.79 -23.50 -5.96
CA SER A 72 15.87 -22.11 -5.50
C SER A 72 14.50 -21.43 -5.42
N VAL A 73 13.40 -22.18 -5.41
CA VAL A 73 12.04 -21.64 -5.30
C VAL A 73 11.64 -21.53 -3.82
N LEU A 74 11.03 -20.41 -3.45
CA LEU A 74 10.49 -20.19 -2.10
C LEU A 74 9.31 -21.13 -1.82
N SER A 75 9.50 -22.09 -0.91
CA SER A 75 8.40 -22.93 -0.43
C SER A 75 7.63 -22.18 0.67
N ILE A 76 6.34 -21.99 0.47
CA ILE A 76 5.47 -21.28 1.41
C ILE A 76 4.28 -22.15 1.82
N ASN A 77 3.83 -21.99 3.06
CA ASN A 77 2.58 -22.59 3.52
C ASN A 77 1.42 -21.62 3.29
N SER A 78 0.19 -22.14 3.23
CA SER A 78 -1.03 -21.33 3.05
C SER A 78 -1.19 -20.19 4.07
N ASP A 79 -0.65 -20.38 5.27
CA ASP A 79 -0.85 -19.48 6.43
C ASP A 79 0.29 -18.48 6.60
N GLN A 80 1.34 -18.57 5.76
CA GLN A 80 2.51 -17.72 5.88
C GLN A 80 2.24 -16.34 5.27
N THR A 81 2.44 -15.29 6.07
CA THR A 81 2.42 -13.91 5.56
C THR A 81 3.72 -13.63 4.81
N LEU A 82 3.60 -13.12 3.60
CA LEU A 82 4.74 -12.71 2.78
C LEU A 82 5.06 -11.25 3.03
N HIS A 83 6.25 -10.97 3.56
CA HIS A 83 6.75 -9.61 3.70
C HIS A 83 7.60 -9.22 2.50
N TRP A 84 7.48 -7.96 2.08
CA TRP A 84 8.22 -7.42 0.95
C TRP A 84 9.74 -7.64 1.08
N ASP A 85 10.29 -7.32 2.25
CA ASP A 85 11.74 -7.38 2.52
C ASP A 85 12.31 -8.80 2.40
N ASP A 86 11.52 -9.81 2.77
CA ASP A 86 11.92 -11.22 2.65
C ASP A 86 11.92 -11.67 1.18
N VAL A 87 10.94 -11.21 0.41
CA VAL A 87 10.77 -11.63 -0.98
C VAL A 87 11.75 -10.91 -1.90
N VAL A 88 11.95 -9.60 -1.72
CA VAL A 88 12.85 -8.81 -2.57
C VAL A 88 14.31 -9.28 -2.47
N ALA A 89 14.73 -9.79 -1.32
CA ALA A 89 16.08 -10.32 -1.10
C ALA A 89 16.29 -11.71 -1.74
N HIS A 90 15.23 -12.37 -2.20
CA HIS A 90 15.32 -13.73 -2.70
C HIS A 90 15.87 -13.77 -4.14
N PRO A 91 16.81 -14.69 -4.46
CA PRO A 91 17.46 -14.73 -5.77
C PRO A 91 16.53 -15.07 -6.95
N SER A 92 15.40 -15.72 -6.69
CA SER A 92 14.39 -16.03 -7.72
C SER A 92 13.44 -14.87 -8.02
N THR A 93 13.54 -13.77 -7.27
CA THR A 93 12.64 -12.64 -7.40
C THR A 93 13.04 -11.77 -8.58
N THR A 94 12.05 -11.45 -9.41
CA THR A 94 12.18 -10.51 -10.51
C THR A 94 11.59 -9.17 -10.08
N LEU A 95 12.42 -8.13 -10.07
CA LEU A 95 12.01 -6.74 -9.84
C LEU A 95 11.74 -6.07 -11.19
N LEU A 96 10.58 -5.45 -11.34
CA LEU A 96 10.25 -4.68 -12.54
C LEU A 96 10.79 -3.26 -12.37
N GLY A 97 11.63 -2.82 -13.31
CA GLY A 97 12.19 -1.47 -13.34
C GLY A 97 11.38 -0.51 -14.23
N ASP A 98 11.35 -0.75 -15.54
CA ASP A 98 10.83 0.25 -16.49
C ASP A 98 9.30 0.43 -16.42
N ASP A 99 8.55 -0.65 -16.19
CA ASP A 99 7.08 -0.62 -16.08
C ASP A 99 6.60 -0.29 -14.66
N CYS A 100 7.51 -0.23 -13.68
CA CYS A 100 7.16 0.01 -12.30
C CYS A 100 8.18 0.87 -11.57
N GLU A 101 7.73 2.08 -11.25
CA GLU A 101 8.53 3.09 -10.56
C GLU A 101 9.19 2.53 -9.29
N HIS A 102 10.44 2.94 -9.04
CA HIS A 102 11.19 2.64 -7.82
C HIS A 102 11.36 1.15 -7.49
N ASN A 103 11.41 0.27 -8.50
CA ASN A 103 11.53 -1.19 -8.31
C ASN A 103 10.48 -1.73 -7.32
N SER A 104 9.29 -1.13 -7.33
CA SER A 104 8.26 -1.35 -6.32
C SER A 104 7.20 -2.38 -6.76
N CYS A 105 7.50 -3.12 -7.83
CA CYS A 105 6.74 -4.26 -8.31
C CYS A 105 7.69 -5.44 -8.42
N LEU A 106 7.28 -6.58 -7.87
CA LEU A 106 8.04 -7.80 -7.98
C LEU A 106 7.14 -9.01 -8.20
N PHE A 107 7.70 -10.03 -8.83
CA PHE A 107 7.12 -11.37 -8.80
C PHE A 107 8.22 -12.40 -8.55
N THR A 108 7.86 -13.50 -7.90
CA THR A 108 8.75 -14.64 -7.71
C THR A 108 8.00 -15.95 -7.90
N PRO A 109 8.62 -16.96 -8.52
CA PRO A 109 8.12 -18.32 -8.44
C PRO A 109 8.18 -18.78 -6.98
N ILE A 110 7.15 -19.50 -6.56
CA ILE A 110 7.00 -20.10 -5.25
C ILE A 110 6.42 -21.51 -5.39
N GLU A 111 6.66 -22.35 -4.39
CA GLU A 111 5.97 -23.63 -4.24
C GLU A 111 4.99 -23.49 -3.08
N ARG A 112 3.70 -23.67 -3.35
CA ARG A 112 2.64 -23.62 -2.34
C ARG A 112 1.86 -24.92 -2.38
N ASP A 113 1.82 -25.60 -1.24
CA ASP A 113 1.13 -26.89 -1.07
C ASP A 113 1.57 -27.95 -2.11
N GLY A 114 2.86 -27.95 -2.48
CA GLY A 114 3.43 -28.88 -3.47
C GLY A 114 3.08 -28.56 -4.93
N GLN A 115 2.51 -27.39 -5.20
CA GLN A 115 2.20 -26.92 -6.55
C GLN A 115 3.03 -25.67 -6.90
N PRO A 116 3.41 -25.49 -8.18
CA PRO A 116 4.09 -24.29 -8.63
C PRO A 116 3.10 -23.12 -8.75
N TRP A 117 3.45 -22.00 -8.13
CA TRP A 117 2.72 -20.74 -8.22
C TRP A 117 3.69 -19.61 -8.48
N VAL A 118 3.19 -18.49 -9.01
CA VAL A 118 3.92 -17.22 -8.99
C VAL A 118 3.20 -16.31 -8.02
N VAL A 119 3.95 -15.66 -7.13
CA VAL A 119 3.41 -14.60 -6.30
C VAL A 119 3.89 -13.26 -6.82
N ALA A 120 2.97 -12.32 -6.96
CA ALA A 120 3.26 -10.94 -7.28
C ALA A 120 2.95 -10.05 -6.07
N LEU A 121 3.83 -9.08 -5.83
CA LEU A 121 3.73 -8.11 -4.75
C LEU A 121 4.02 -6.71 -5.29
N GLY A 122 3.36 -5.74 -4.70
CA GLY A 122 3.62 -4.32 -4.92
C GLY A 122 3.93 -3.62 -3.60
N ALA A 123 4.78 -2.62 -3.67
CA ALA A 123 5.17 -1.79 -2.54
C ALA A 123 5.03 -0.30 -2.88
N VAL A 124 5.00 0.54 -1.86
CA VAL A 124 5.28 1.97 -1.99
C VAL A 124 6.52 2.25 -1.16
N ILE A 125 7.57 2.71 -1.82
CA ILE A 125 8.88 2.98 -1.23
C ILE A 125 9.09 4.50 -1.23
N SER A 126 9.62 5.04 -0.13
CA SER A 126 9.97 6.46 -0.03
C SER A 126 11.34 6.74 -0.65
N ASP A 127 11.44 7.82 -1.43
CA ASP A 127 12.70 8.32 -1.99
C ASP A 127 13.58 9.07 -0.98
N ALA A 128 13.03 9.46 0.18
CA ALA A 128 13.60 10.52 1.00
C ALA A 128 14.76 10.11 1.92
N ASP A 129 14.84 8.86 2.41
CA ASP A 129 15.72 8.58 3.56
C ASP A 129 16.09 7.09 3.75
N SER A 130 16.62 6.44 2.70
CA SER A 130 16.68 4.98 2.52
C SER A 130 15.33 4.41 2.06
N GLU A 131 15.35 3.39 1.22
CA GLU A 131 14.23 2.70 0.57
C GLU A 131 13.20 2.16 1.58
N THR A 132 12.53 3.07 2.27
CA THR A 132 11.64 2.76 3.39
C THR A 132 10.29 2.35 2.83
N LEU A 133 9.87 1.15 3.20
CA LEU A 133 8.58 0.61 2.84
C LEU A 133 7.46 1.39 3.55
N LEU A 134 6.69 2.15 2.78
CA LEU A 134 5.52 2.92 3.25
C LEU A 134 4.24 2.08 3.24
N ALA A 135 4.10 1.20 2.25
CA ALA A 135 2.97 0.28 2.13
C ALA A 135 3.35 -0.96 1.31
N GLN A 136 2.70 -2.07 1.58
CA GLN A 136 2.78 -3.31 0.81
C GLN A 136 1.36 -3.71 0.35
N SER A 137 1.25 -4.37 -0.79
CA SER A 137 0.01 -4.99 -1.26
C SER A 137 -0.29 -6.28 -0.53
N LEU A 138 -1.49 -6.81 -0.74
CA LEU A 138 -1.74 -8.23 -0.52
C LEU A 138 -1.01 -9.05 -1.61
N PRO A 139 -0.57 -10.28 -1.30
CA PRO A 139 0.04 -11.15 -2.27
C PRO A 139 -0.97 -11.63 -3.31
N VAL A 140 -0.58 -11.56 -4.58
CA VAL A 140 -1.37 -12.03 -5.71
C VAL A 140 -0.81 -13.36 -6.15
N PHE A 141 -1.59 -14.43 -6.00
CA PHE A 141 -1.15 -15.77 -6.39
C PHE A 141 -1.64 -16.11 -7.78
N ILE A 142 -0.73 -16.54 -8.63
CA ILE A 142 -0.99 -16.79 -10.04
C ILE A 142 -0.58 -18.22 -10.32
N LYS A 143 -1.52 -18.99 -10.84
CA LYS A 143 -1.28 -20.32 -11.38
C LYS A 143 -1.61 -20.31 -12.85
N VAL A 144 -0.62 -20.59 -13.69
CA VAL A 144 -0.85 -20.74 -15.13
C VAL A 144 -0.98 -22.23 -15.42
N GLU A 145 -2.16 -22.63 -15.89
CA GLU A 145 -2.41 -23.98 -16.39
C GLU A 145 -2.25 -23.94 -17.91
N GLY A 146 -1.25 -24.67 -18.42
CA GLY A 146 -0.95 -24.76 -19.85
C GLY A 146 -1.59 -26.00 -20.48
N GLY A 147 -2.52 -25.79 -21.42
CA GLY A 147 -2.87 -26.77 -22.44
C GLY A 147 -2.29 -26.34 -23.79
N GLU A 148 -1.95 -27.30 -24.67
CA GLU A 148 -1.25 -27.09 -25.96
C GLU A 148 -1.81 -25.96 -26.86
N ASP A 149 -3.05 -25.52 -26.68
CA ASP A 149 -3.69 -24.45 -27.47
C ASP A 149 -4.20 -23.25 -26.65
N GLN A 150 -4.17 -23.27 -25.30
CA GLN A 150 -4.68 -22.18 -24.45
C GLN A 150 -3.90 -22.07 -23.13
N THR A 151 -3.29 -20.91 -22.87
CA THR A 151 -2.76 -20.54 -21.56
C THR A 151 -3.89 -19.96 -20.72
N GLN A 152 -4.38 -20.71 -19.74
CA GLN A 152 -5.36 -20.22 -18.78
C GLN A 152 -4.64 -19.86 -17.47
N ALA A 153 -4.62 -18.57 -17.13
CA ALA A 153 -4.11 -18.11 -15.84
C ALA A 153 -5.25 -18.00 -14.83
N THR A 154 -5.11 -18.70 -13.71
CA THR A 154 -5.96 -18.55 -12.53
C THR A 154 -5.28 -17.60 -11.56
N VAL A 155 -5.90 -16.46 -11.29
CA VAL A 155 -5.42 -15.45 -10.34
C VAL A 155 -6.27 -15.53 -9.08
N VAL A 156 -5.61 -15.67 -7.93
CA VAL A 156 -6.23 -15.78 -6.61
C VAL A 156 -5.72 -14.65 -5.73
N TRP A 157 -6.68 -13.86 -5.24
CA TRP A 157 -6.48 -12.82 -4.23
C TRP A 157 -6.64 -13.45 -2.84
N HIS A 158 -5.81 -13.05 -1.88
CA HIS A 158 -5.98 -13.39 -0.46
C HIS A 158 -6.10 -12.13 0.38
#